data_AF-A0A6J6S1W3-F1
#
_entry.id   AF-A0A6J6S1W3-F1
#
_cell.length_a   1.000
_cell.length_b   1.000
_cell.length_c   1.000
_cell.angle_alpha   90.00
_cell.angle_beta   90.00
_cell.angle_gamma   90.00
#
_symmetry.space_group_name_H-M   'P 1'
#
loop_
_entity.id
_entity.type
_entity.pdbx_description
1 polymer ?
#
loop_
_entity_poly.entity_id
_entity_poly.type
_entity_poly.pdbx_seq_one_letter_code
_entity_poly.pdbx_strand_id
1 'polypeptide(L)'
;MTNDGDIASNGFGGWVWYETFTAQTMYTRLTTTQNIYSTYATVRNSLYRNSSNTAVFSYQSGYGVYGFNHSTACGAHLFRWGIIWNNEAAEDGSCDDHIGIGLQNGVIQGDQPNWNGVTAASGQNTSNGYNGGLGPMAFQLWGKQADPAFGTPQTLTSTPSATQVNLSWAAPASGTVNEYVVQYKKNSTANWSGASTVRITSPTGSPTASISGLDQGTLYNFRVWARSTSDSSATPLTGNATTGVATISQVTLNTANPVYRSPSILSANVNAVGRATFFAQGKPIPGCKNILTTISLATCTWAPSQRTYVNIMVTYAPVSLPNQSSSSSMTIWVQGRAIGSKKR
;
A
#
# COMPACT_ATOMS: atom_id res chain seq x y z
N MET A 1 -23.35 31.38 6.57
CA MET A 1 -23.81 30.09 7.12
C MET A 1 -23.74 30.22 8.64
N THR A 2 -24.76 29.79 9.38
CA THR A 2 -24.76 29.88 10.84
C THR A 2 -24.09 28.66 11.45
N ASN A 3 -23.52 28.81 12.65
CA ASN A 3 -22.83 27.72 13.37
C ASN A 3 -23.80 27.02 14.33
N ASP A 4 -24.91 26.55 13.75
CA ASP A 4 -26.08 25.99 14.42
C ASP A 4 -26.20 24.48 14.16
N GLY A 5 -27.22 23.84 14.76
CA GLY A 5 -27.50 22.41 14.65
C GLY A 5 -27.30 21.68 15.97
N ASP A 6 -26.91 20.40 15.92
CA ASP A 6 -26.59 19.60 17.10
C ASP A 6 -25.17 19.89 17.62
N ILE A 7 -24.26 20.36 16.74
CA ILE A 7 -22.88 20.72 17.08
C ILE A 7 -22.63 22.20 16.81
N ALA A 8 -22.89 23.02 17.82
CA ALA A 8 -22.52 24.44 17.83
C ALA A 8 -20.99 24.62 17.85
N SER A 9 -20.51 25.77 17.37
CA SER A 9 -19.08 26.13 17.28
C SER A 9 -18.22 25.11 16.51
N ASN A 10 -18.80 24.40 15.53
CA ASN A 10 -18.08 23.43 14.72
C ASN A 10 -17.09 24.09 13.74
N GLY A 11 -16.02 23.37 13.41
CA GLY A 11 -14.93 23.85 12.54
C GLY A 11 -15.28 23.95 11.05
N PHE A 12 -16.47 23.52 10.64
CA PHE A 12 -16.94 23.67 9.25
C PHE A 12 -17.63 25.02 9.01
N GLY A 13 -18.01 25.75 10.07
CA GLY A 13 -18.69 27.05 9.96
C GLY A 13 -20.10 26.96 9.34
N GLY A 14 -20.69 25.77 9.36
CA GLY A 14 -22.01 25.48 8.79
C GLY A 14 -22.88 24.70 9.76
N TRP A 15 -24.02 24.24 9.27
CA TRP A 15 -24.97 23.50 10.08
C TRP A 15 -24.57 22.03 10.21
N VAL A 16 -24.48 21.52 11.44
CA VAL A 16 -24.02 20.15 11.68
C VAL A 16 -25.01 19.37 12.52
N TRP A 17 -25.42 18.21 12.00
CA TRP A 17 -26.22 17.22 12.71
C TRP A 17 -25.36 16.11 13.28
N TYR A 18 -25.82 15.53 14.38
CA TYR A 18 -25.16 14.38 15.00
C TYR A 18 -26.16 13.26 15.27
N GLU A 19 -25.75 12.04 14.93
CA GLU A 19 -26.50 10.82 15.20
C GLU A 19 -25.55 9.73 15.71
N THR A 20 -26.05 8.89 16.62
CA THR A 20 -25.30 7.74 17.16
C THR A 20 -25.98 6.44 16.75
N PHE A 21 -25.22 5.52 16.16
CA PHE A 21 -25.72 4.21 15.73
C PHE A 21 -24.82 3.08 16.19
N THR A 22 -25.38 1.87 16.32
CA THR A 22 -24.60 0.63 16.40
C THR A 22 -23.67 0.49 15.19
N ALA A 23 -22.43 0.05 15.40
CA ALA A 23 -21.45 -0.13 14.33
C ALA A 23 -21.91 -1.15 13.27
N GLN A 24 -21.78 -0.79 11.99
CA GLN A 24 -22.09 -1.61 10.82
C GLN A 24 -21.18 -1.18 9.66
N THR A 25 -21.04 -2.02 8.62
CA THR A 25 -20.30 -1.62 7.41
C THR A 25 -21.03 -0.49 6.67
N MET A 26 -20.31 0.37 5.95
CA MET A 26 -20.92 1.42 5.13
C MET A 26 -21.84 0.84 4.04
N TYR A 27 -21.49 -0.32 3.49
CA TYR A 27 -22.35 -1.06 2.55
C TYR A 27 -23.68 -1.44 3.22
N THR A 28 -23.64 -2.18 4.34
CA THR A 28 -24.84 -2.56 5.11
C THR A 28 -25.69 -1.35 5.47
N ARG A 29 -25.07 -0.23 5.88
CA ARG A 29 -25.80 1.00 6.23
C ARG A 29 -26.59 1.56 5.04
N LEU A 30 -25.98 1.61 3.86
CA LEU A 30 -26.59 2.22 2.67
C LEU A 30 -27.51 1.29 1.87
N THR A 31 -27.50 -0.02 2.15
CA THR A 31 -28.32 -1.03 1.44
C THR A 31 -29.40 -1.69 2.30
N THR A 32 -29.49 -1.38 3.59
CA THR A 32 -30.49 -1.95 4.50
C THR A 32 -31.38 -0.84 5.04
N THR A 33 -32.70 -0.98 4.90
CA THR A 33 -33.68 0.02 5.35
C THR A 33 -33.56 0.27 6.85
N GLN A 34 -33.16 1.49 7.19
CA GLN A 34 -32.89 1.93 8.56
C GLN A 34 -33.29 3.40 8.69
N ASN A 35 -34.60 3.62 8.86
CA ASN A 35 -35.10 4.94 9.24
C ASN A 35 -34.58 5.24 10.66
N ILE A 36 -33.93 6.38 10.84
CA ILE A 36 -33.51 6.90 12.14
C ILE A 36 -34.74 7.48 12.86
N TYR A 37 -35.64 8.04 12.07
CA TYR A 37 -36.92 8.59 12.47
C TYR A 37 -37.95 8.34 11.37
N SER A 38 -39.17 7.97 11.75
CA SER A 38 -40.29 7.67 10.83
C SER A 38 -41.59 7.71 11.63
N THR A 39 -42.21 8.88 11.80
CA THR A 39 -43.42 9.00 12.63
C THR A 39 -44.19 10.30 12.38
N TYR A 40 -45.46 10.31 12.82
CA TYR A 40 -46.37 11.44 12.86
C TYR A 40 -46.17 12.25 14.15
N ALA A 41 -44.98 12.82 14.32
CA ALA A 41 -44.64 13.64 15.48
C ALA A 41 -43.71 14.79 15.09
N THR A 42 -43.43 15.66 16.06
CA THR A 42 -42.49 16.77 15.87
C THR A 42 -41.08 16.24 15.58
N VAL A 43 -40.55 16.55 14.40
CA VAL A 43 -39.16 16.26 14.03
C VAL A 43 -38.22 17.09 14.91
N ARG A 44 -37.00 16.58 15.20
CA ARG A 44 -35.99 17.30 15.99
C ARG A 44 -35.68 18.67 15.35
N ASN A 45 -35.92 19.76 16.08
CA ASN A 45 -35.78 21.13 15.56
C ASN A 45 -34.42 21.39 14.89
N SER A 46 -33.32 20.90 15.47
CA SER A 46 -31.98 21.06 14.91
C SER A 46 -31.77 20.44 13.53
N LEU A 47 -32.71 19.63 13.01
CA LEU A 47 -32.69 19.13 11.64
C LEU A 47 -33.23 20.11 10.59
N TYR A 48 -33.87 21.22 10.99
CA TYR A 48 -34.52 22.11 10.01
C TYR A 48 -34.61 23.59 10.43
N ARG A 49 -34.57 23.93 11.72
CA ARG A 49 -34.63 25.32 12.24
C ARG A 49 -33.60 25.59 13.33
N ASN A 50 -33.16 26.84 13.48
CA ASN A 50 -32.22 27.21 14.55
C ASN A 50 -32.94 27.75 15.77
N SER A 51 -32.14 28.07 16.80
CA SER A 51 -32.58 28.73 18.03
C SER A 51 -33.24 30.09 17.80
N SER A 52 -32.93 30.80 16.71
CA SER A 52 -33.60 32.06 16.31
C SER A 52 -34.79 31.87 15.36
N ASN A 53 -35.26 30.63 15.19
CA ASN A 53 -36.46 30.25 14.43
C ASN A 53 -36.39 30.53 12.91
N THR A 54 -35.18 30.72 12.36
CA THR A 54 -34.93 30.69 10.91
C THR A 54 -34.77 29.26 10.43
N ALA A 55 -35.39 28.95 9.29
CA ALA A 55 -35.37 27.62 8.68
C ALA A 55 -34.16 27.47 7.73
N VAL A 56 -33.43 26.36 7.86
CA VAL A 56 -32.44 25.91 6.86
C VAL A 56 -33.08 24.96 5.86
N PHE A 57 -34.06 24.21 6.32
CA PHE A 57 -34.93 23.39 5.51
C PHE A 57 -36.37 23.74 5.82
N SER A 58 -37.22 23.76 4.79
CA SER A 58 -38.67 23.80 4.96
C SER A 58 -39.14 22.68 5.89
N TYR A 59 -40.22 22.92 6.64
CA TYR A 59 -40.83 21.91 7.49
C TYR A 59 -42.33 22.11 7.52
N GLN A 60 -43.07 20.99 7.49
CA GLN A 60 -44.53 20.97 7.50
C GLN A 60 -45.03 19.99 8.58
N SER A 61 -46.26 20.20 9.04
CA SER A 61 -46.81 19.54 10.23
C SER A 61 -47.66 18.33 9.86
N GLY A 62 -47.04 17.17 9.72
CA GLY A 62 -47.75 15.91 9.47
C GLY A 62 -46.86 14.69 9.73
N TYR A 63 -46.10 14.31 8.71
CA TYR A 63 -45.24 13.13 8.69
C TYR A 63 -43.78 13.51 8.43
N GLY A 64 -42.86 12.88 9.16
CA GLY A 64 -41.42 13.09 9.00
C GLY A 64 -40.64 11.78 8.97
N VAL A 65 -39.72 11.65 8.01
CA VAL A 65 -38.79 10.53 7.87
C VAL A 65 -37.38 11.06 7.66
N TYR A 66 -36.40 10.47 8.34
CA TYR A 66 -35.01 10.55 7.88
C TYR A 66 -34.24 9.29 8.23
N GLY A 67 -33.26 8.93 7.41
CA GLY A 67 -32.45 7.73 7.61
C GLY A 67 -31.83 7.17 6.34
N PHE A 68 -31.65 5.86 6.30
CA PHE A 68 -30.93 5.15 5.25
C PHE A 68 -31.80 4.14 4.51
N ASN A 69 -31.56 4.01 3.21
CA ASN A 69 -32.18 3.03 2.31
C ASN A 69 -33.71 2.95 2.47
N HIS A 70 -34.35 4.11 2.46
CA HIS A 70 -35.80 4.21 2.60
C HIS A 70 -36.46 3.95 1.24
N SER A 71 -37.43 3.02 1.24
CA SER A 71 -37.98 2.42 0.01
C SER A 71 -39.50 2.53 -0.12
N THR A 72 -40.17 3.20 0.83
CA THR A 72 -41.64 3.33 0.92
C THR A 72 -42.01 4.73 1.37
N ALA A 73 -41.64 5.72 0.54
CA ALA A 73 -41.99 7.12 0.77
C ALA A 73 -43.18 7.56 -0.09
N CYS A 74 -43.80 8.66 0.33
CA CYS A 74 -44.71 9.47 -0.47
C CYS A 74 -44.24 9.60 -1.93
N GLY A 75 -45.18 9.57 -2.88
CA GLY A 75 -44.90 9.72 -4.31
C GLY A 75 -43.80 8.82 -4.91
N ALA A 76 -43.45 7.70 -4.28
CA ALA A 76 -42.34 6.80 -4.67
C ALA A 76 -40.92 7.44 -4.64
N HIS A 77 -40.69 8.43 -3.78
CA HIS A 77 -39.37 9.07 -3.59
C HIS A 77 -38.39 8.22 -2.76
N LEU A 78 -37.56 7.41 -3.42
CA LEU A 78 -36.59 6.53 -2.74
C LEU A 78 -35.30 7.30 -2.42
N PHE A 79 -34.60 6.93 -1.33
CA PHE A 79 -33.27 7.49 -1.01
C PHE A 79 -32.33 6.52 -0.30
N ARG A 80 -31.02 6.60 -0.59
CA ARG A 80 -29.96 5.84 0.11
C ARG A 80 -29.60 6.46 1.45
N TRP A 81 -29.62 7.79 1.52
CA TRP A 81 -29.74 8.57 2.74
C TRP A 81 -30.57 9.81 2.42
N GLY A 82 -31.44 10.26 3.31
CA GLY A 82 -32.28 11.42 3.04
C GLY A 82 -33.27 11.76 4.13
N ILE A 83 -34.05 12.80 3.85
CA ILE A 83 -35.11 13.36 4.69
C ILE A 83 -36.33 13.63 3.81
N ILE A 84 -37.52 13.39 4.38
CA ILE A 84 -38.82 13.75 3.82
C ILE A 84 -39.66 14.41 4.92
N TRP A 85 -40.37 15.47 4.56
CA TRP A 85 -41.46 16.05 5.34
C TRP A 85 -42.71 16.21 4.48
N ASN A 86 -43.86 15.98 5.09
CA ASN A 86 -45.19 16.09 4.48
C ASN A 86 -46.14 16.74 5.51
N ASN A 87 -47.00 17.64 5.07
CA ASN A 87 -48.05 18.24 5.91
C ASN A 87 -49.25 17.32 6.14
N GLU A 88 -49.39 16.26 5.35
CA GLU A 88 -50.51 15.32 5.44
C GLU A 88 -50.29 14.25 6.52
N ALA A 89 -51.41 13.73 7.04
CA ALA A 89 -51.43 12.74 8.11
C ALA A 89 -51.35 11.28 7.61
N ALA A 90 -50.83 11.05 6.40
CA ALA A 90 -50.68 9.73 5.78
C ALA A 90 -49.37 9.63 4.96
N GLU A 91 -48.83 8.42 4.80
CA GLU A 91 -47.59 8.17 4.03
C GLU A 91 -47.84 8.20 2.49
N ASP A 92 -49.11 8.06 2.07
CA ASP A 92 -49.52 7.83 0.67
C ASP A 92 -49.72 9.13 -0.16
N GLY A 93 -49.31 10.29 0.38
CA GLY A 93 -49.56 11.62 -0.15
C GLY A 93 -48.45 12.22 -1.04
N SER A 94 -48.44 13.56 -1.16
CA SER A 94 -47.32 14.31 -1.75
C SER A 94 -46.08 14.30 -0.84
N CYS A 95 -44.89 14.45 -1.44
CA CYS A 95 -43.69 14.81 -0.67
C CYS A 95 -43.44 16.31 -0.84
N ASP A 96 -44.03 17.11 0.06
CA ASP A 96 -43.95 18.57 -0.03
C ASP A 96 -42.49 19.07 0.09
N ASP A 97 -41.68 18.40 0.91
CA ASP A 97 -40.24 18.66 1.04
C ASP A 97 -39.43 17.36 1.10
N HIS A 98 -38.40 17.22 0.27
CA HIS A 98 -37.51 16.05 0.25
C HIS A 98 -36.06 16.36 -0.19
N ILE A 99 -35.09 15.69 0.43
CA ILE A 99 -33.65 15.80 0.10
C ILE A 99 -32.91 14.48 0.38
N GLY A 100 -31.90 14.12 -0.42
CA GLY A 100 -31.09 12.94 -0.14
C GLY A 100 -29.98 12.62 -1.14
N ILE A 101 -29.18 11.60 -0.81
CA ILE A 101 -28.23 10.94 -1.70
C ILE A 101 -28.92 9.74 -2.34
N GLY A 102 -28.72 9.57 -3.65
CA GLY A 102 -29.42 8.53 -4.43
C GLY A 102 -30.93 8.74 -4.40
N LEU A 103 -31.37 10.01 -4.40
CA LEU A 103 -32.78 10.37 -4.40
C LEU A 103 -33.38 10.10 -5.77
N GLN A 104 -34.47 9.36 -5.81
CA GLN A 104 -34.95 8.72 -7.03
C GLN A 104 -36.47 8.75 -7.13
N ASN A 105 -36.96 9.13 -8.31
CA ASN A 105 -38.30 8.83 -8.77
C ASN A 105 -38.17 8.05 -10.10
N GLY A 106 -38.80 6.88 -10.22
CA GLY A 106 -38.99 6.17 -11.49
C GLY A 106 -37.81 5.48 -12.20
N VAL A 107 -36.54 5.94 -12.09
CA VAL A 107 -35.31 5.41 -12.76
C VAL A 107 -35.39 5.41 -14.31
N ILE A 108 -34.37 5.59 -15.18
CA ILE A 108 -32.90 5.48 -15.21
C ILE A 108 -32.40 6.63 -16.16
N GLN A 109 -31.13 7.03 -16.29
CA GLN A 109 -29.83 6.50 -15.85
C GLN A 109 -28.82 7.66 -15.69
N GLY A 110 -27.95 7.61 -14.67
CA GLY A 110 -26.90 8.61 -14.43
C GLY A 110 -26.90 9.13 -13.00
N ASP A 111 -26.35 8.36 -12.06
CA ASP A 111 -26.16 8.77 -10.66
C ASP A 111 -25.15 9.93 -10.54
N GLN A 112 -25.56 11.19 -10.71
CA GLN A 112 -24.68 12.33 -10.42
C GLN A 112 -25.37 13.69 -10.25
N PRO A 113 -24.83 14.59 -9.41
CA PRO A 113 -25.15 16.01 -9.43
C PRO A 113 -24.46 16.70 -10.62
N ASN A 114 -25.12 17.68 -11.24
CA ASN A 114 -24.48 18.60 -12.18
C ASN A 114 -23.67 19.67 -11.43
N TRP A 115 -22.48 19.30 -10.93
CA TRP A 115 -21.47 20.28 -10.51
C TRP A 115 -20.67 20.78 -11.72
N ASN A 116 -21.30 21.65 -12.53
CA ASN A 116 -20.66 22.64 -13.43
C ASN A 116 -21.76 23.39 -14.23
N GLY A 117 -22.64 24.12 -13.54
CA GLY A 117 -23.50 25.13 -14.15
C GLY A 117 -24.58 24.62 -15.13
N VAL A 118 -25.51 23.76 -14.67
CA VAL A 118 -26.65 23.32 -15.48
C VAL A 118 -27.98 23.46 -14.73
N THR A 119 -28.99 23.89 -15.48
CA THR A 119 -30.40 24.11 -15.09
C THR A 119 -31.09 22.86 -14.53
N ALA A 120 -32.10 23.06 -13.67
CA ALA A 120 -32.93 22.01 -13.11
C ALA A 120 -33.69 21.19 -14.18
N ALA A 121 -34.01 19.94 -13.85
CA ALA A 121 -34.86 19.08 -14.68
C ALA A 121 -36.31 19.58 -14.71
N SER A 122 -37.03 19.28 -15.81
CA SER A 122 -38.42 19.70 -16.05
C SER A 122 -39.33 19.35 -14.86
N GLY A 123 -39.92 20.37 -14.24
CA GLY A 123 -40.89 20.22 -13.14
C GLY A 123 -40.28 20.27 -11.74
N GLN A 124 -38.96 20.30 -11.57
CA GLN A 124 -38.34 20.49 -10.26
C GLN A 124 -37.84 21.93 -10.09
N ASN A 125 -38.45 22.65 -9.15
CA ASN A 125 -37.93 23.94 -8.70
C ASN A 125 -36.71 23.72 -7.80
N THR A 126 -35.51 24.05 -8.28
CA THR A 126 -34.42 24.41 -7.36
C THR A 126 -34.92 25.54 -6.46
N SER A 127 -34.65 25.48 -5.15
CA SER A 127 -35.00 26.53 -4.18
C SER A 127 -34.66 27.91 -4.74
N ASN A 128 -35.70 28.60 -5.22
CA ASN A 128 -35.57 29.94 -5.77
C ASN A 128 -35.81 30.88 -4.59
N GLY A 129 -34.92 31.83 -4.33
CA GLY A 129 -34.88 32.61 -3.08
C GLY A 129 -36.10 33.52 -2.80
N TYR A 130 -37.14 33.46 -3.65
CA TYR A 130 -38.46 34.01 -3.34
C TYR A 130 -39.11 33.22 -2.20
N ASN A 131 -39.61 33.94 -1.18
CA ASN A 131 -40.12 33.41 0.09
C ASN A 131 -39.07 32.70 0.99
N GLY A 132 -37.80 33.13 0.95
CA GLY A 132 -36.86 32.90 2.05
C GLY A 132 -36.04 31.60 2.01
N GLY A 133 -36.10 30.84 0.92
CA GLY A 133 -35.19 29.71 0.69
C GLY A 133 -33.74 30.15 0.49
N LEU A 134 -32.78 29.37 1.00
CA LEU A 134 -31.35 29.70 0.99
C LEU A 134 -30.64 29.49 -0.37
N GLY A 135 -31.37 29.10 -1.43
CA GLY A 135 -30.80 28.83 -2.74
C GLY A 135 -30.14 27.44 -2.83
N PRO A 136 -29.16 27.24 -3.74
CA PRO A 136 -28.46 25.97 -3.89
C PRO A 136 -27.68 25.58 -2.62
N MET A 137 -27.98 24.40 -2.08
CA MET A 137 -27.34 23.86 -0.88
C MET A 137 -26.46 22.66 -1.22
N ALA A 138 -25.33 22.55 -0.52
CA ALA A 138 -24.48 21.36 -0.52
C ALA A 138 -24.39 20.80 0.91
N PHE A 139 -24.34 19.49 1.05
CA PHE A 139 -24.14 18.79 2.32
C PHE A 139 -23.08 17.71 2.17
N GLN A 140 -22.46 17.32 3.28
CA GLN A 140 -21.43 16.30 3.32
C GLN A 140 -21.69 15.32 4.46
N LEU A 141 -21.67 14.01 4.16
CA LEU A 141 -21.77 12.96 5.16
C LEU A 141 -20.38 12.44 5.53
N TRP A 142 -20.13 12.32 6.83
CA TRP A 142 -18.89 11.76 7.38
C TRP A 142 -19.22 10.56 8.27
N GLY A 143 -18.66 9.40 7.95
CA GLY A 143 -18.74 8.20 8.79
C GLY A 143 -17.40 7.93 9.48
N LYS A 144 -17.38 7.90 10.81
CA LYS A 144 -16.24 7.39 11.57
C LYS A 144 -16.44 5.90 11.86
N GLN A 145 -15.77 5.04 11.10
CA GLN A 145 -15.63 3.63 11.49
C GLN A 145 -14.78 3.56 12.77
N ALA A 146 -15.08 2.61 13.67
CA ALA A 146 -14.17 2.30 14.77
C ALA A 146 -12.88 1.70 14.21
N ASP A 147 -11.74 1.96 14.85
CA ASP A 147 -10.46 1.43 14.38
C ASP A 147 -10.49 -0.12 14.34
N PRO A 148 -9.88 -0.74 13.32
CA PRO A 148 -9.95 -2.18 13.07
C PRO A 148 -9.58 -3.03 14.28
N ALA A 149 -10.47 -3.95 14.67
CA ALA A 149 -10.39 -4.73 15.90
C ALA A 149 -9.36 -5.89 15.88
N PHE A 150 -8.30 -5.78 15.08
CA PHE A 150 -7.23 -6.77 14.99
C PHE A 150 -5.84 -6.12 15.06
N GLY A 151 -4.89 -6.87 15.62
CA GLY A 151 -3.61 -6.29 16.04
C GLY A 151 -2.68 -5.90 14.89
N THR A 152 -1.73 -5.03 15.22
CA THR A 152 -0.55 -4.76 14.41
C THR A 152 0.39 -5.99 14.41
N PRO A 153 1.08 -6.31 13.28
CA PRO A 153 2.11 -7.34 13.26
C PRO A 153 3.22 -7.07 14.30
N GLN A 154 4.01 -8.07 14.68
CA GLN A 154 5.01 -7.94 15.75
C GLN A 154 6.43 -8.34 15.31
N THR A 155 7.45 -7.89 16.07
CA THR A 155 8.86 -8.33 15.97
C THR A 155 9.44 -8.41 14.54
N LEU A 156 9.52 -7.28 13.83
CA LEU A 156 10.11 -7.23 12.48
C LEU A 156 11.63 -7.40 12.54
N THR A 157 12.14 -8.43 11.86
CA THR A 157 13.56 -8.61 11.55
C THR A 157 13.78 -8.25 10.09
N SER A 158 14.83 -7.47 9.81
CA SER A 158 15.22 -7.05 8.46
C SER A 158 16.66 -7.46 8.19
N THR A 159 16.86 -8.48 7.36
CA THR A 159 18.16 -9.07 7.07
C THR A 159 18.64 -8.64 5.67
N PRO A 160 19.58 -7.68 5.57
CA PRO A 160 20.05 -7.18 4.28
C PRO A 160 21.07 -8.11 3.60
N SER A 161 21.03 -8.07 2.28
CA SER A 161 22.10 -8.47 1.36
C SER A 161 22.49 -7.25 0.51
N ALA A 162 23.34 -7.41 -0.50
CA ALA A 162 23.79 -6.30 -1.35
C ALA A 162 22.67 -5.66 -2.18
N THR A 163 21.74 -6.46 -2.72
CA THR A 163 20.65 -5.98 -3.61
C THR A 163 19.26 -6.47 -3.20
N GLN A 164 19.11 -6.88 -1.94
CA GLN A 164 17.90 -7.51 -1.40
C GLN A 164 17.82 -7.29 0.11
N VAL A 165 16.61 -7.23 0.66
CA VAL A 165 16.36 -7.38 2.10
C VAL A 165 15.33 -8.49 2.30
N ASN A 166 15.65 -9.46 3.15
CA ASN A 166 14.70 -10.47 3.61
C ASN A 166 14.07 -9.99 4.92
N LEU A 167 12.74 -9.95 4.95
CA LEU A 167 11.95 -9.54 6.11
C LEU A 167 11.27 -10.77 6.72
N SER A 168 11.21 -10.81 8.04
CA SER A 168 10.37 -11.75 8.79
C SER A 168 9.72 -11.04 9.98
N TRP A 169 8.49 -11.41 10.31
CA TRP A 169 7.76 -10.83 11.44
C TRP A 169 6.84 -11.88 12.07
N ALA A 170 6.38 -11.61 13.29
CA ALA A 170 5.36 -12.41 13.96
C ALA A 170 3.96 -11.88 13.61
N ALA A 171 2.98 -12.77 13.63
CA ALA A 171 1.58 -12.41 13.45
C ALA A 171 1.06 -11.46 14.56
N PRO A 172 -0.02 -10.71 14.31
CA PRO A 172 -0.75 -10.00 15.36
C PRO A 172 -1.17 -10.92 16.52
N ALA A 173 -1.21 -10.36 17.74
CA ALA A 173 -1.73 -11.06 18.91
C ALA A 173 -3.26 -11.30 18.89
N SER A 174 -4.00 -10.66 17.96
CA SER A 174 -5.44 -10.81 17.82
C SER A 174 -5.91 -10.66 16.37
N GLY A 175 -6.98 -11.37 16.03
CA GLY A 175 -7.63 -11.37 14.72
C GLY A 175 -7.04 -12.39 13.73
N THR A 176 -7.81 -12.69 12.68
CA THR A 176 -7.40 -13.60 11.61
C THR A 176 -6.83 -12.81 10.44
N VAL A 177 -5.60 -13.12 10.02
CA VAL A 177 -4.92 -12.44 8.92
C VAL A 177 -5.02 -13.27 7.64
N ASN A 178 -5.55 -12.66 6.57
CA ASN A 178 -5.65 -13.26 5.24
C ASN A 178 -4.46 -12.86 4.34
N GLU A 179 -3.88 -11.68 4.59
CA GLU A 179 -2.82 -11.09 3.79
C GLU A 179 -1.92 -10.19 4.64
N TYR A 180 -0.64 -10.05 4.29
CA TYR A 180 0.16 -8.90 4.71
C TYR A 180 0.48 -8.00 3.51
N VAL A 181 0.51 -6.69 3.76
CA VAL A 181 1.02 -5.69 2.82
C VAL A 181 2.31 -5.11 3.37
N VAL A 182 3.40 -5.35 2.66
CA VAL A 182 4.70 -4.70 2.89
C VAL A 182 4.82 -3.54 1.93
N GLN A 183 5.18 -2.36 2.44
CA GLN A 183 5.62 -1.24 1.61
C GLN A 183 7.03 -0.82 1.99
N TYR A 184 7.80 -0.37 0.99
CA TYR A 184 9.17 0.06 1.18
C TYR A 184 9.51 1.31 0.37
N LYS A 185 10.40 2.14 0.92
CA LYS A 185 10.95 3.33 0.26
C LYS A 185 12.41 3.56 0.66
N LYS A 186 13.18 4.25 -0.17
CA LYS A 186 14.50 4.79 0.22
C LYS A 186 14.31 5.78 1.37
N ASN A 187 15.31 5.89 2.25
CA ASN A 187 15.27 6.88 3.33
C ASN A 187 15.19 8.33 2.83
N SER A 188 15.79 8.61 1.67
CA SER A 188 15.73 9.92 1.00
C SER A 188 14.35 10.31 0.46
N THR A 189 13.42 9.36 0.31
CA THR A 189 12.05 9.67 -0.11
C THR A 189 11.25 10.10 1.12
N ALA A 190 10.79 11.36 1.19
CA ALA A 190 10.08 11.87 2.37
C ALA A 190 8.78 11.09 2.66
N ASN A 191 7.87 11.07 1.69
CA ASN A 191 6.53 10.51 1.84
C ASN A 191 6.40 9.10 1.25
N TRP A 192 5.33 8.39 1.60
CA TRP A 192 5.08 7.02 1.13
C TRP A 192 4.15 6.93 -0.09
N SER A 193 3.74 8.05 -0.69
CA SER A 193 2.80 8.08 -1.84
C SER A 193 3.33 7.37 -3.08
N GLY A 194 4.66 7.31 -3.25
CA GLY A 194 5.34 6.55 -4.31
C GLY A 194 6.07 5.30 -3.79
N ALA A 195 5.67 4.73 -2.65
CA ALA A 195 6.32 3.56 -2.08
C ALA A 195 5.95 2.28 -2.83
N SER A 196 6.96 1.45 -3.12
CA SER A 196 6.77 0.12 -3.70
C SER A 196 6.01 -0.78 -2.73
N THR A 197 5.15 -1.65 -3.26
CA THR A 197 4.25 -2.51 -2.46
C THR A 197 4.42 -3.98 -2.84
N VAL A 198 4.48 -4.86 -1.84
CA VAL A 198 4.49 -6.33 -1.98
C VAL A 198 3.37 -6.91 -1.12
N ARG A 199 2.59 -7.83 -1.70
CA ARG A 199 1.46 -8.51 -1.02
C ARG A 199 1.86 -9.95 -0.70
N ILE A 200 1.53 -10.41 0.50
CA ILE A 200 1.75 -11.78 0.96
C ILE A 200 0.36 -12.38 1.20
N THR A 201 -0.22 -12.96 0.14
CA THR A 201 -1.50 -13.66 0.18
C THR A 201 -1.27 -15.11 0.58
N SER A 202 -2.07 -15.63 1.52
CA SER A 202 -1.84 -16.94 2.19
C SER A 202 -0.61 -16.99 3.10
N PRO A 203 -0.53 -16.14 4.14
CA PRO A 203 0.58 -16.16 5.08
C PRO A 203 0.57 -17.37 6.02
N THR A 204 1.77 -17.74 6.50
CA THR A 204 1.96 -18.70 7.60
C THR A 204 1.94 -17.98 8.96
N GLY A 205 2.08 -18.73 10.07
CA GLY A 205 2.26 -18.15 11.40
C GLY A 205 3.57 -17.37 11.60
N SER A 206 4.56 -17.60 10.73
CA SER A 206 5.85 -16.90 10.69
C SER A 206 6.08 -16.29 9.29
N PRO A 207 5.31 -15.25 8.93
CA PRO A 207 5.33 -14.65 7.60
C PRO A 207 6.68 -14.00 7.26
N THR A 208 7.02 -14.05 5.97
CA THR A 208 8.26 -13.47 5.43
C THR A 208 8.00 -12.76 4.10
N ALA A 209 8.93 -11.88 3.72
CA ALA A 209 8.96 -11.26 2.38
C ALA A 209 10.40 -11.08 1.91
N SER A 210 10.64 -11.31 0.62
CA SER A 210 11.96 -11.14 0.01
C SER A 210 11.92 -9.97 -0.98
N ILE A 211 12.50 -8.84 -0.59
CA ILE A 211 12.45 -7.59 -1.35
C ILE A 211 13.75 -7.46 -2.14
N SER A 212 13.74 -7.84 -3.42
CA SER A 212 14.90 -7.79 -4.32
C SER A 212 14.94 -6.53 -5.20
N GLY A 213 16.02 -6.35 -5.96
CA GLY A 213 16.17 -5.22 -6.88
C GLY A 213 16.48 -3.89 -6.19
N LEU A 214 16.99 -3.94 -4.95
CA LEU A 214 17.33 -2.77 -4.16
C LEU A 214 18.70 -2.21 -4.55
N ASP A 215 18.85 -0.89 -4.48
CA ASP A 215 20.13 -0.21 -4.61
C ASP A 215 21.07 -0.66 -3.48
N GLN A 216 22.37 -0.74 -3.77
CA GLN A 216 23.41 -1.13 -2.81
C GLN A 216 23.74 0.02 -1.85
N GLY A 217 24.27 -0.30 -0.66
CA GLY A 217 24.70 0.69 0.35
C GLY A 217 23.61 1.66 0.80
N THR A 218 22.34 1.34 0.55
CA THR A 218 21.22 2.28 0.63
C THR A 218 20.29 1.91 1.77
N LEU A 219 19.96 2.88 2.63
CA LEU A 219 18.98 2.70 3.70
C LEU A 219 17.56 2.69 3.14
N TYR A 220 16.86 1.58 3.35
CA TYR A 220 15.43 1.44 3.06
C TYR A 220 14.62 1.39 4.36
N ASN A 221 13.45 2.02 4.33
CA ASN A 221 12.43 1.91 5.37
C ASN A 221 11.33 0.96 4.89
N PHE A 222 10.82 0.15 5.81
CA PHE A 222 9.78 -0.85 5.60
C PHE A 222 8.61 -0.58 6.53
N ARG A 223 7.40 -0.83 6.04
CA ARG A 223 6.16 -0.82 6.84
C ARG A 223 5.30 -2.02 6.46
N VAL A 224 4.79 -2.72 7.46
CA VAL A 224 4.04 -3.98 7.29
C VAL A 224 2.70 -3.86 7.98
N TRP A 225 1.62 -4.10 7.24
CA TRP A 225 0.28 -4.25 7.79
C TRP A 225 -0.22 -5.67 7.67
N ALA A 226 -0.97 -6.11 8.68
CA ALA A 226 -1.86 -7.24 8.53
C ALA A 226 -3.16 -6.78 7.85
N ARG A 227 -3.79 -7.67 7.09
CA ARG A 227 -5.09 -7.47 6.46
C ARG A 227 -5.98 -8.69 6.63
N SER A 228 -7.27 -8.44 6.88
CA SER A 228 -8.33 -9.44 6.76
C SER A 228 -9.05 -9.27 5.41
N THR A 229 -10.13 -10.01 5.18
CA THR A 229 -10.98 -9.89 3.97
C THR A 229 -11.57 -8.49 3.78
N SER A 230 -11.88 -7.77 4.86
CA SER A 230 -12.56 -6.48 4.82
C SER A 230 -11.76 -5.33 5.43
N ASP A 231 -10.55 -5.58 5.96
CA ASP A 231 -9.94 -4.66 6.92
C ASP A 231 -8.40 -4.69 6.99
N SER A 232 -7.77 -3.70 7.64
CA SER A 232 -6.29 -3.51 7.75
C SER A 232 -5.87 -3.09 9.17
N SER A 233 -4.69 -3.48 9.66
CA SER A 233 -4.27 -3.09 11.03
C SER A 233 -4.15 -1.56 11.16
N ALA A 234 -4.61 -0.98 12.27
CA ALA A 234 -4.69 0.48 12.44
C ALA A 234 -3.32 1.18 12.31
N THR A 235 -2.24 0.51 12.74
CA THR A 235 -0.86 0.96 12.52
C THR A 235 -0.05 -0.09 11.74
N PRO A 236 1.00 0.32 11.03
CA PRO A 236 2.00 -0.60 10.51
C PRO A 236 3.02 -0.98 11.58
N LEU A 237 3.56 -2.19 11.47
CA LEU A 237 4.86 -2.52 12.04
C LEU A 237 5.95 -1.93 11.14
N THR A 238 6.87 -1.14 11.70
CA THR A 238 7.92 -0.45 10.95
C THR A 238 9.31 -1.01 11.22
N GLY A 239 10.18 -0.96 10.22
CA GLY A 239 11.60 -1.30 10.35
C GLY A 239 12.43 -0.64 9.27
N ASN A 240 13.75 -0.84 9.32
CA ASN A 240 14.67 -0.34 8.31
C ASN A 240 15.87 -1.28 8.17
N ALA A 241 16.54 -1.22 7.02
CA ALA A 241 17.83 -1.87 6.81
C ALA A 241 18.63 -1.14 5.74
N THR A 242 19.95 -1.06 5.92
CA THR A 242 20.89 -0.64 4.89
C THR A 242 21.32 -1.87 4.10
N THR A 243 21.15 -1.85 2.78
CA THR A 243 21.69 -2.89 1.91
C THR A 243 23.22 -2.90 1.94
N GLY A 244 23.81 -4.08 1.77
CA GLY A 244 25.26 -4.22 1.67
C GLY A 244 25.83 -3.61 0.38
N VAL A 245 27.16 -3.62 0.24
CA VAL A 245 27.84 -3.36 -1.03
C VAL A 245 28.21 -4.69 -1.68
N ALA A 246 28.06 -4.79 -3.00
CA ALA A 246 28.41 -5.99 -3.74
C ALA A 246 29.93 -6.08 -3.93
N THR A 247 30.53 -7.18 -3.46
CA THR A 247 31.98 -7.38 -3.41
C THR A 247 32.39 -8.80 -3.81
N ILE A 248 33.67 -8.96 -4.16
CA ILE A 248 34.34 -10.25 -4.32
C ILE A 248 35.38 -10.46 -3.21
N SER A 249 35.53 -11.70 -2.76
CA SER A 249 36.44 -12.11 -1.70
C SER A 249 36.97 -13.52 -1.92
N GLN A 250 38.02 -13.89 -1.17
CA GLN A 250 38.56 -15.25 -1.10
C GLN A 250 38.75 -15.93 -2.46
N VAL A 251 39.59 -15.36 -3.34
CA VAL A 251 40.04 -16.10 -4.51
C VAL A 251 40.87 -17.31 -4.08
N THR A 252 40.48 -18.48 -4.57
CA THR A 252 41.00 -19.80 -4.21
C THR A 252 41.18 -20.66 -5.46
N LEU A 253 41.91 -21.76 -5.31
CA LEU A 253 42.17 -22.73 -6.37
C LEU A 253 41.77 -24.13 -5.85
N ASN A 254 41.21 -24.97 -6.71
CA ASN A 254 40.78 -26.34 -6.35
C ASN A 254 41.95 -27.31 -6.04
N THR A 255 43.19 -26.84 -6.08
CA THR A 255 44.40 -27.59 -5.75
C THR A 255 45.44 -26.65 -5.15
N ALA A 256 46.19 -27.12 -4.14
CA ALA A 256 47.35 -26.40 -3.61
C ALA A 256 48.57 -26.46 -4.56
N ASN A 257 48.56 -27.37 -5.54
CA ASN A 257 49.70 -27.68 -6.41
C ASN A 257 49.26 -27.73 -7.89
N PRO A 258 48.95 -26.58 -8.52
CA PRO A 258 48.63 -26.54 -9.94
C PRO A 258 49.81 -26.98 -10.81
N VAL A 259 49.54 -27.81 -11.81
CA VAL A 259 50.55 -28.37 -12.71
C VAL A 259 50.60 -27.58 -14.02
N TYR A 260 51.80 -27.28 -14.50
CA TYR A 260 52.07 -26.63 -15.78
C TYR A 260 51.26 -27.28 -16.94
N ARG A 261 50.49 -26.44 -17.66
CA ARG A 261 49.57 -26.84 -18.75
C ARG A 261 48.51 -27.89 -18.38
N SER A 262 48.20 -28.06 -17.10
CA SER A 262 47.02 -28.80 -16.64
C SER A 262 45.92 -27.81 -16.25
N PRO A 263 44.64 -28.03 -16.60
CA PRO A 263 43.57 -27.19 -16.11
C PRO A 263 43.44 -27.29 -14.58
N SER A 264 43.10 -26.17 -13.95
CA SER A 264 42.71 -26.05 -12.54
C SER A 264 41.54 -25.07 -12.46
N ILE A 265 40.73 -25.17 -11.42
CA ILE A 265 39.53 -24.34 -11.23
C ILE A 265 39.84 -23.27 -10.19
N LEU A 266 39.79 -22.01 -10.63
CA LEU A 266 39.75 -20.83 -9.79
C LEU A 266 38.31 -20.58 -9.35
N SER A 267 38.15 -20.24 -8.07
CA SER A 267 36.87 -19.92 -7.44
C SER A 267 37.03 -18.65 -6.60
N ALA A 268 36.00 -17.81 -6.53
CA ALA A 268 35.97 -16.65 -5.65
C ALA A 268 34.53 -16.39 -5.17
N ASN A 269 34.40 -16.00 -3.90
CA ASN A 269 33.12 -15.75 -3.26
C ASN A 269 32.63 -14.34 -3.61
N VAL A 270 31.39 -14.24 -4.09
CA VAL A 270 30.68 -12.98 -4.33
C VAL A 270 29.39 -12.97 -3.55
N ASN A 271 28.84 -11.79 -3.26
CA ASN A 271 27.57 -11.62 -2.53
C ASN A 271 26.43 -11.04 -3.40
N ALA A 272 26.64 -10.89 -4.72
CA ALA A 272 25.65 -10.41 -5.68
C ALA A 272 25.98 -10.83 -7.12
N VAL A 273 25.00 -10.70 -8.02
CA VAL A 273 25.21 -10.91 -9.47
C VAL A 273 25.99 -9.73 -10.08
N GLY A 274 27.08 -10.05 -10.76
CA GLY A 274 27.98 -9.10 -11.41
C GLY A 274 28.77 -9.76 -12.53
N ARG A 275 29.84 -9.09 -12.96
CA ARG A 275 30.82 -9.61 -13.92
C ARG A 275 32.18 -9.72 -13.27
N ALA A 276 32.74 -10.93 -13.27
CA ALA A 276 34.10 -11.20 -12.82
C ALA A 276 35.07 -11.33 -14.02
N THR A 277 36.29 -10.86 -13.85
CA THR A 277 37.42 -11.15 -14.74
C THR A 277 38.58 -11.67 -13.92
N PHE A 278 39.11 -12.85 -14.30
CA PHE A 278 40.29 -13.44 -13.68
C PHE A 278 41.54 -13.13 -14.51
N PHE A 279 42.64 -12.85 -13.82
CA PHE A 279 43.94 -12.49 -14.37
C PHE A 279 45.03 -13.40 -13.79
N ALA A 280 46.03 -13.71 -14.60
CA ALA A 280 47.27 -14.35 -14.17
C ALA A 280 48.46 -13.46 -14.59
N GLN A 281 49.32 -13.07 -13.64
CA GLN A 281 50.38 -12.06 -13.83
C GLN A 281 49.86 -10.78 -14.51
N GLY A 282 48.72 -10.26 -14.05
CA GLY A 282 48.08 -9.05 -14.58
C GLY A 282 47.45 -9.17 -15.99
N LYS A 283 47.51 -10.35 -16.64
CA LYS A 283 46.89 -10.58 -17.96
C LYS A 283 45.58 -11.37 -17.81
N PRO A 284 44.48 -10.99 -18.48
CA PRO A 284 43.23 -11.74 -18.44
C PRO A 284 43.44 -13.20 -18.86
N ILE A 285 42.86 -14.13 -18.11
CA ILE A 285 42.90 -15.55 -18.44
C ILE A 285 41.91 -15.81 -19.59
N PRO A 286 42.32 -16.49 -20.69
CA PRO A 286 41.43 -16.80 -21.80
C PRO A 286 40.17 -17.53 -21.34
N GLY A 287 39.00 -17.11 -21.84
CA GLY A 287 37.69 -17.62 -21.41
C GLY A 287 37.18 -17.06 -20.07
N CYS A 288 38.01 -16.36 -19.30
CA CYS A 288 37.65 -15.86 -17.96
C CYS A 288 37.52 -14.34 -17.85
N LYS A 289 37.06 -13.68 -18.92
CA LYS A 289 36.79 -12.24 -18.96
C LYS A 289 35.28 -11.98 -18.95
N ASN A 290 34.82 -11.06 -18.10
CA ASN A 290 33.42 -10.64 -17.98
C ASN A 290 32.41 -11.78 -17.70
N ILE A 291 32.85 -12.84 -17.01
CA ILE A 291 32.02 -13.98 -16.60
C ILE A 291 30.87 -13.47 -15.72
N LEU A 292 29.64 -13.84 -16.06
CA LEU A 292 28.46 -13.55 -15.23
C LEU A 292 28.52 -14.40 -13.94
N THR A 293 28.44 -13.78 -12.78
CA THR A 293 28.51 -14.46 -11.48
C THR A 293 27.11 -14.87 -10.98
N THR A 294 27.05 -15.85 -10.08
CA THR A 294 25.86 -16.05 -9.23
C THR A 294 25.94 -15.11 -8.01
N ILE A 295 24.96 -15.19 -7.10
CA ILE A 295 24.99 -14.47 -5.81
C ILE A 295 25.97 -15.05 -4.77
N SER A 296 26.68 -16.13 -5.10
CA SER A 296 27.59 -16.82 -4.18
C SER A 296 28.98 -17.10 -4.77
N LEU A 297 29.11 -17.25 -6.09
CA LEU A 297 30.34 -17.77 -6.69
C LEU A 297 30.66 -17.15 -8.07
N ALA A 298 31.95 -16.92 -8.30
CA ALA A 298 32.57 -16.74 -9.60
C ALA A 298 33.61 -17.84 -9.82
N THR A 299 33.61 -18.49 -10.99
CA THR A 299 34.57 -19.57 -11.33
C THR A 299 35.24 -19.35 -12.67
N CYS A 300 36.45 -19.89 -12.83
CA CYS A 300 37.26 -19.83 -14.04
C CYS A 300 38.13 -21.08 -14.17
N THR A 301 38.25 -21.65 -15.38
CA THR A 301 39.24 -22.70 -15.65
C THR A 301 40.54 -22.06 -16.14
N TRP A 302 41.64 -22.32 -15.43
CA TRP A 302 42.95 -21.79 -15.73
C TRP A 302 43.96 -22.91 -15.99
N ALA A 303 44.71 -22.82 -17.09
CA ALA A 303 45.85 -23.70 -17.39
C ALA A 303 47.16 -22.90 -17.27
N PRO A 304 48.04 -23.18 -16.29
CA PRO A 304 49.24 -22.39 -16.07
C PRO A 304 50.21 -22.40 -17.26
N SER A 305 50.72 -21.22 -17.62
CA SER A 305 51.61 -20.99 -18.77
C SER A 305 53.09 -20.87 -18.42
N GLN A 306 53.46 -20.86 -17.13
CA GLN A 306 54.83 -20.76 -16.62
C GLN A 306 55.00 -21.63 -15.37
N ARG A 307 56.23 -22.01 -15.03
CA ARG A 307 56.59 -22.77 -13.81
C ARG A 307 57.23 -21.81 -12.80
N THR A 308 56.41 -21.06 -12.10
CA THR A 308 56.86 -19.99 -11.18
C THR A 308 55.74 -19.67 -10.17
N TYR A 309 55.99 -18.73 -9.26
CA TYR A 309 54.92 -18.08 -8.49
C TYR A 309 54.08 -17.20 -9.40
N VAL A 310 52.80 -17.55 -9.55
CA VAL A 310 51.82 -16.79 -10.33
C VAL A 310 50.94 -16.02 -9.37
N ASN A 311 50.90 -14.69 -9.52
CA ASN A 311 49.86 -13.89 -8.92
C ASN A 311 48.56 -14.08 -9.73
N ILE A 312 47.51 -14.51 -9.05
CA ILE A 312 46.15 -14.55 -9.56
C ILE A 312 45.37 -13.41 -8.94
N MET A 313 44.71 -12.63 -9.77
CA MET A 313 43.79 -11.57 -9.35
C MET A 313 42.42 -11.83 -9.98
N VAL A 314 41.36 -11.56 -9.24
CA VAL A 314 40.01 -11.45 -9.79
C VAL A 314 39.47 -10.06 -9.50
N THR A 315 38.92 -9.40 -10.52
CA THR A 315 38.19 -8.14 -10.38
C THR A 315 36.71 -8.39 -10.62
N TYR A 316 35.84 -7.71 -9.89
CA TYR A 316 34.40 -7.87 -9.95
C TYR A 316 33.70 -6.51 -10.00
N ALA A 317 32.76 -6.38 -10.95
CA ALA A 317 31.85 -5.24 -11.09
C ALA A 317 30.39 -5.71 -11.01
N PRO A 318 29.55 -5.20 -10.09
CA PRO A 318 28.14 -5.57 -9.96
C PRO A 318 27.31 -5.16 -11.19
N VAL A 319 26.25 -5.90 -11.53
CA VAL A 319 25.36 -5.50 -12.66
C VAL A 319 24.64 -4.17 -12.37
N SER A 320 24.23 -3.93 -11.12
CA SER A 320 23.52 -2.70 -10.75
C SER A 320 24.41 -1.47 -10.55
N LEU A 321 25.72 -1.65 -10.39
CA LEU A 321 26.71 -0.57 -10.21
C LEU A 321 28.02 -0.92 -10.94
N PRO A 322 28.03 -0.96 -12.29
CA PRO A 322 29.19 -1.44 -13.06
C PRO A 322 30.46 -0.59 -12.90
N ASN A 323 30.33 0.63 -12.37
CA ASN A 323 31.43 1.54 -12.08
C ASN A 323 32.09 1.31 -10.71
N GLN A 324 31.48 0.52 -9.82
CA GLN A 324 32.16 0.07 -8.60
C GLN A 324 32.87 -1.26 -8.87
N SER A 325 34.16 -1.32 -8.58
CA SER A 325 34.95 -2.54 -8.70
C SER A 325 35.54 -2.94 -7.36
N SER A 326 35.47 -4.22 -7.04
CA SER A 326 36.26 -4.85 -5.97
C SER A 326 37.20 -5.90 -6.55
N SER A 327 38.23 -6.29 -5.79
CA SER A 327 39.21 -7.28 -6.24
C SER A 327 39.69 -8.17 -5.10
N SER A 328 40.00 -9.41 -5.42
CA SER A 328 40.71 -10.34 -4.53
C SER A 328 41.92 -10.93 -5.27
N SER A 329 42.98 -11.25 -4.54
CA SER A 329 44.22 -11.79 -5.13
C SER A 329 44.84 -12.87 -4.25
N MET A 330 45.50 -13.84 -4.90
CA MET A 330 46.33 -14.86 -4.26
C MET A 330 47.63 -15.04 -5.06
N THR A 331 48.63 -15.67 -4.46
CA THR A 331 49.86 -16.09 -5.16
C THR A 331 50.03 -17.58 -4.98
N ILE A 332 50.31 -18.31 -6.06
CA ILE A 332 50.41 -19.77 -6.07
C ILE A 332 51.65 -20.25 -6.84
N TRP A 333 52.31 -21.31 -6.35
CA TRP A 333 53.42 -21.94 -7.05
C TRP A 333 52.92 -22.96 -8.09
N VAL A 334 53.44 -22.89 -9.32
CA VAL A 334 53.09 -23.83 -10.38
C VAL A 334 54.16 -24.92 -10.52
N GLN A 335 53.76 -26.16 -10.29
CA GLN A 335 54.63 -27.33 -10.39
C GLN A 335 54.90 -27.74 -11.85
N GLY A 336 56.06 -28.38 -12.07
CA GLY A 336 56.32 -29.11 -13.31
C GLY A 336 55.41 -30.34 -13.44
N ARG A 337 55.04 -30.72 -14.67
CA ARG A 337 54.39 -32.01 -14.91
C ARG A 337 55.37 -33.13 -14.54
N ALA A 338 54.93 -34.09 -13.73
CA ALA A 338 55.72 -35.25 -13.36
C ALA A 338 56.22 -35.95 -14.64
N ILE A 339 57.54 -36.05 -14.79
CA ILE A 339 58.14 -36.80 -15.87
C ILE A 339 58.07 -38.26 -15.45
N GLY A 340 57.26 -39.06 -16.16
CA GLY A 340 57.17 -40.49 -15.90
C GLY A 340 58.58 -41.10 -15.90
N SER A 341 58.87 -41.91 -14.87
CA SER A 341 60.16 -42.56 -14.72
C SER A 341 60.56 -43.24 -16.03
N LYS A 342 61.62 -42.73 -16.68
CA LYS A 342 62.30 -43.49 -17.72
C LYS A 342 62.93 -44.69 -17.01
N LYS A 343 62.24 -45.84 -17.05
CA LYS A 343 62.87 -47.12 -16.75
C LYS A 343 64.15 -47.20 -17.57
N ARG A 344 65.26 -47.31 -16.86
CA ARG A 344 66.62 -47.42 -17.39
C ARG A 344 67.04 -48.87 -17.33
#